data_AF-A0A1I2W0M3-F1
#
_entry.id   AF-A0A1I2W0M3-F1
#
_cell.length_a   1.000
_cell.length_b   1.000
_cell.length_c   1.000
_cell.angle_alpha   90.00
_cell.angle_beta   90.00
_cell.angle_gamma   90.00
#
_symmetry.space_group_name_H-M   'P 1'
#
loop_
_entity.id
_entity.type
_entity.pdbx_description
1 polymer ?
#
loop_
_entity_poly.entity_id
_entity_poly.type
_entity_poly.pdbx_seq_one_letter_code
_entity_poly.pdbx_strand_id
1 'polypeptide(L)'
;MHEYSFSFIDMNAFQQSDPAKDLALVLVTVFQVLCGLAFCGSIYMVYLASLDLLSDWTLSIKSVFFHFTPEENSQFWGMAFFAVPAIGALISFFVLDYLKKVIRKE
;
A
#
# COMPACT_ATOMS: atom_id res chain seq x y z
N MET A 1 45.56 42.65 10.42
CA MET A 1 44.49 43.14 9.52
C MET A 1 44.81 42.60 8.14
N HIS A 2 44.11 41.65 7.53
CA HIS A 2 42.73 41.22 7.70
C HIS A 2 42.63 39.72 7.47
N GLU A 3 41.77 39.08 8.27
CA GLU A 3 41.33 37.71 8.18
C GLU A 3 40.69 37.42 6.81
N TYR A 4 41.27 36.50 6.04
CA TYR A 4 40.64 35.88 4.87
C TYR A 4 40.49 34.37 5.09
N SER A 5 40.03 33.99 6.29
CA SER A 5 39.76 32.59 6.66
C SER A 5 38.30 32.40 7.07
N PHE A 6 37.36 33.00 6.34
CA PHE A 6 35.94 32.91 6.67
C PHE A 6 35.04 32.93 5.42
N SER A 7 35.24 31.99 4.49
CA SER A 7 34.22 31.74 3.45
C SER A 7 34.17 30.31 2.90
N PHE A 8 35.00 29.39 3.39
CA PHE A 8 34.99 27.99 2.91
C PHE A 8 34.17 27.03 3.78
N ILE A 9 33.61 27.49 4.90
CA ILE A 9 32.91 26.64 5.86
C ILE A 9 31.39 26.57 5.58
N ASP A 10 30.80 27.59 4.94
CA ASP A 10 29.34 27.69 4.79
C ASP A 10 28.74 27.13 3.49
N MET A 11 29.55 26.77 2.47
CA MET A 11 29.01 26.19 1.22
C MET A 11 28.78 24.67 1.28
N ASN A 12 29.37 23.97 2.26
CA ASN A 12 29.18 22.52 2.44
C ASN A 12 28.12 22.17 3.50
N ALA A 13 27.61 23.17 4.24
CA ALA A 13 26.61 22.96 5.29
C ALA A 13 25.17 22.83 4.75
N PHE A 14 24.95 23.11 3.47
CA PHE A 14 23.61 23.11 2.85
C PHE A 14 23.17 21.77 2.24
N GLN A 15 23.98 20.71 2.28
CA GLN A 15 23.65 19.43 1.65
C GLN A 15 23.99 18.20 2.51
N GLN A 16 23.62 18.21 3.79
CA GLN A 16 23.34 16.94 4.49
C GLN A 16 21.85 16.59 4.37
N SER A 17 21.30 16.56 3.15
CA SER A 17 20.17 15.65 2.93
C SER A 17 20.78 14.27 2.87
N ASP A 18 20.46 13.43 3.85
CA ASP A 18 20.93 12.05 3.86
C ASP A 18 20.32 11.37 2.61
N PRO A 19 21.12 11.00 1.59
CA PRO A 19 20.59 10.43 0.35
C PRO A 19 19.79 9.15 0.60
N ALA A 20 20.04 8.46 1.72
CA ALA A 20 19.24 7.33 2.15
C ALA A 20 17.80 7.72 2.53
N LYS A 21 17.58 8.90 3.14
CA LYS A 21 16.24 9.39 3.50
C LYS A 21 15.43 9.75 2.26
N ASP A 22 16.05 10.39 1.28
CA ASP A 22 15.38 10.72 0.01
C ASP A 22 15.01 9.44 -0.76
N LEU A 23 15.91 8.45 -0.81
CA LEU A 23 15.61 7.16 -1.42
C LEU A 23 14.47 6.44 -0.68
N ALA A 24 14.46 6.46 0.66
CA ALA A 24 13.40 5.86 1.47
C ALA A 24 12.04 6.54 1.22
N LEU A 25 12.01 7.86 1.09
CA LEU A 25 10.78 8.61 0.78
C LEU A 25 10.24 8.27 -0.62
N VAL A 26 11.11 8.11 -1.61
CA VAL A 26 10.72 7.68 -2.96
C VAL A 26 10.17 6.26 -2.90
N LEU A 27 10.86 5.33 -2.24
CA LEU A 27 10.44 3.95 -2.10
C LEU A 27 9.07 3.83 -1.44
N VAL A 28 8.85 4.53 -0.31
CA VAL A 28 7.56 4.58 0.38
C VAL A 28 6.47 5.14 -0.53
N THR A 29 6.78 6.16 -1.32
CA THR A 29 5.82 6.75 -2.26
C THR A 29 5.47 5.78 -3.40
N VAL A 30 6.44 5.03 -3.92
CA VAL A 30 6.18 3.96 -4.92
C VAL A 30 5.26 2.90 -4.33
N PHE A 31 5.53 2.43 -3.11
CA PHE A 31 4.66 1.46 -2.43
C PHE A 31 3.26 2.01 -2.16
N GLN A 32 3.11 3.31 -1.83
CA GLN A 32 1.79 3.94 -1.68
C GLN A 32 0.98 3.91 -2.98
N VAL A 33 1.62 4.17 -4.12
CA VAL A 33 0.97 4.07 -5.44
C VAL A 33 0.55 2.64 -5.74
N LEU A 34 1.42 1.66 -5.45
CA LEU A 34 1.08 0.24 -5.60
C LEU A 34 -0.09 -0.18 -4.70
N CYS A 35 -0.15 0.30 -3.46
CA CYS A 35 -1.31 0.09 -2.58
C CYS A 35 -2.59 0.69 -3.17
N GLY A 36 -2.52 1.91 -3.73
CA GLY A 36 -3.65 2.54 -4.40
C GLY A 36 -4.14 1.73 -5.61
N LEU A 37 -3.22 1.24 -6.45
CA LEU A 37 -3.56 0.37 -7.58
C LEU A 37 -4.18 -0.96 -7.14
N ALA A 38 -3.61 -1.60 -6.11
CA ALA A 38 -4.14 -2.83 -5.54
C ALA A 38 -5.54 -2.63 -4.94
N PHE A 39 -5.79 -1.49 -4.29
CA PHE A 39 -7.09 -1.12 -3.75
C PHE A 39 -8.12 -0.92 -4.86
N CYS A 40 -7.80 -0.12 -5.88
CA CYS A 40 -8.67 0.07 -7.05
C CYS A 40 -8.97 -1.25 -7.76
N GLY A 41 -7.95 -2.09 -7.98
CA GLY A 41 -8.12 -3.40 -8.58
C GLY A 41 -9.03 -4.31 -7.76
N SER A 42 -8.86 -4.32 -6.43
CA SER A 42 -9.69 -5.13 -5.53
C SER A 42 -11.15 -4.65 -5.54
N ILE A 43 -11.41 -3.34 -5.49
CA ILE A 43 -12.76 -2.79 -5.61
C ILE A 43 -13.38 -3.14 -6.96
N TYR A 44 -12.61 -3.06 -8.05
CA TYR A 44 -13.08 -3.43 -9.38
C TYR A 44 -13.49 -4.91 -9.44
N MET A 45 -12.73 -5.80 -8.81
CA MET A 45 -13.09 -7.22 -8.70
C MET A 45 -14.35 -7.43 -7.85
N VAL A 46 -14.52 -6.69 -6.74
CA VAL A 46 -15.77 -6.70 -5.96
C VAL A 46 -16.96 -6.24 -6.81
N TYR A 47 -16.78 -5.19 -7.61
CA TYR A 47 -17.81 -4.70 -8.53
C TYR A 47 -18.18 -5.74 -9.59
N LEU A 48 -17.21 -6.37 -10.23
CA LEU A 48 -17.48 -7.46 -11.18
C LEU A 48 -18.17 -8.65 -10.51
N ALA A 49 -17.79 -9.00 -9.28
CA ALA A 49 -18.47 -10.02 -8.49
C ALA A 49 -19.93 -9.64 -8.19
N SER A 50 -20.22 -8.34 -7.99
CA SER A 50 -21.59 -7.86 -7.77
C SER A 50 -22.50 -7.93 -8.98
N LEU A 51 -21.92 -7.97 -10.18
CA LEU A 51 -22.64 -8.12 -11.44
C LEU A 51 -22.79 -9.58 -11.87
N ASP A 52 -22.40 -10.53 -11.02
CA ASP A 52 -22.39 -11.98 -11.32
C ASP A 52 -21.46 -12.37 -12.49
N LEU A 53 -20.62 -11.44 -12.97
CA LEU A 53 -19.67 -11.65 -14.07
C LEU A 53 -18.48 -12.54 -13.69
N LEU A 54 -18.39 -12.94 -12.42
CA LEU A 54 -17.38 -13.84 -11.87
C LEU A 54 -17.98 -15.17 -11.39
N SER A 55 -19.23 -15.51 -11.75
CA SER A 55 -19.89 -16.76 -11.33
C SER A 55 -19.12 -18.03 -11.71
N ASP A 56 -18.31 -17.98 -12.77
CA ASP A 56 -17.48 -19.10 -13.23
C ASP A 56 -16.21 -19.30 -12.38
N TRP A 57 -15.83 -18.33 -11.56
CA TRP A 57 -14.80 -18.53 -10.54
C TRP A 57 -15.43 -19.27 -9.37
N THR A 58 -15.62 -20.58 -9.53
CA THR A 58 -16.07 -21.46 -8.46
C THR A 58 -15.05 -21.39 -7.32
N LEU A 59 -15.30 -20.51 -6.36
CA LEU A 59 -14.55 -20.41 -5.12
C LEU A 59 -14.89 -21.66 -4.31
N SER A 60 -14.23 -22.77 -4.63
CA SER A 60 -14.26 -24.00 -3.84
C SER A 60 -13.46 -23.76 -2.56
N ILE A 61 -14.03 -22.95 -1.65
CA ILE A 61 -13.55 -22.76 -0.28
C ILE A 61 -13.91 -24.06 0.45
N LYS A 62 -13.08 -25.08 0.27
CA LYS A 62 -13.21 -26.33 1.01
C LYS A 62 -12.67 -26.09 2.42
N SER A 63 -13.49 -25.52 3.29
CA SER A 63 -13.14 -25.34 4.70
C SER A 63 -13.04 -26.69 5.39
N VAL A 64 -11.81 -27.20 5.57
CA VAL A 64 -11.53 -28.51 6.18
C VAL A 64 -11.95 -28.57 7.67
N PHE A 65 -12.21 -27.43 8.32
CA PHE A 65 -12.43 -27.36 9.77
C PHE A 65 -13.90 -27.29 10.24
N PHE A 66 -14.83 -26.96 9.35
CA PHE A 66 -16.26 -26.91 9.65
C PHE A 66 -17.01 -27.36 8.41
N HIS A 67 -17.95 -28.30 8.54
CA HIS A 67 -18.93 -28.71 7.51
C HIS A 67 -19.93 -27.57 7.21
N PHE A 68 -19.43 -26.38 6.90
CA PHE A 68 -20.18 -25.36 6.20
C PHE A 68 -19.77 -25.48 4.73
N THR A 69 -20.59 -26.15 3.94
CA THR A 69 -20.60 -25.96 2.48
C THR A 69 -21.36 -24.66 2.23
N PRO A 70 -20.71 -23.49 2.07
CA PRO A 70 -21.41 -22.35 1.54
C PRO A 70 -21.98 -22.76 0.17
N GLU A 71 -23.22 -22.35 -0.10
CA GLU A 71 -23.87 -22.51 -1.39
C GLU A 71 -22.88 -22.12 -2.50
N GLU A 72 -22.59 -23.06 -3.43
CA GLU A 72 -21.46 -23.02 -4.39
C GLU A 72 -21.47 -21.82 -5.35
N ASN A 73 -22.45 -20.91 -5.22
CA ASN A 73 -22.62 -19.73 -6.05
C ASN A 73 -23.13 -18.51 -5.25
N SER A 74 -22.69 -18.33 -4.00
CA SER A 74 -23.07 -17.16 -3.22
C SER A 74 -22.19 -15.96 -3.56
N GLN A 75 -22.75 -15.01 -4.32
CA GLN A 75 -22.14 -13.71 -4.67
C GLN A 75 -21.50 -13.00 -3.46
N PHE A 76 -22.10 -13.17 -2.27
CA PHE A 76 -21.58 -12.62 -1.02
C PHE A 76 -20.16 -13.10 -0.69
N TRP A 77 -19.88 -14.38 -0.87
CA TRP A 77 -18.54 -14.94 -0.59
C TRP A 77 -17.50 -14.49 -1.61
N GLY A 78 -17.89 -14.31 -2.87
CA GLY A 78 -17.05 -13.70 -3.90
C GLY A 78 -16.67 -12.26 -3.56
N MET A 79 -17.65 -11.44 -3.20
CA MET A 79 -17.41 -10.05 -2.76
C MET A 79 -16.54 -10.00 -1.50
N ALA A 80 -16.84 -10.84 -0.49
CA ALA A 80 -16.08 -10.86 0.75
C ALA A 80 -14.62 -11.26 0.54
N PHE A 81 -14.35 -12.23 -0.33
CA PHE A 81 -13.00 -12.65 -0.67
C PHE A 81 -12.17 -11.52 -1.29
N PHE A 82 -12.73 -10.77 -2.25
CA PHE A 82 -12.05 -9.63 -2.87
C PHE A 82 -12.02 -8.36 -2.00
N ALA A 83 -12.86 -8.26 -0.98
CA ALA A 83 -12.80 -7.16 -0.01
C ALA A 83 -11.59 -7.26 0.93
N VAL A 84 -11.10 -8.47 1.24
CA VAL A 84 -9.91 -8.69 2.10
C VAL A 84 -8.67 -7.96 1.57
N PRO A 85 -8.23 -8.13 0.30
CA PRO A 85 -7.08 -7.40 -0.22
C PRO A 85 -7.33 -5.88 -0.32
N ALA A 86 -8.58 -5.43 -0.50
CA ALA A 86 -8.91 -4.00 -0.45
C ALA A 86 -8.66 -3.40 0.94
N ILE A 87 -9.12 -4.08 2.00
CA ILE A 87 -8.89 -3.65 3.39
C ILE A 87 -7.38 -3.69 3.71
N GLY A 88 -6.69 -4.76 3.29
CA GLY A 88 -5.24 -4.88 3.45
C GLY A 88 -4.48 -3.72 2.81
N ALA A 89 -4.82 -3.37 1.56
CA ALA A 89 -4.22 -2.27 0.84
C ALA A 89 -4.47 -0.91 1.53
N LEU A 90 -5.67 -0.69 2.07
CA LEU A 90 -6.01 0.49 2.86
C LEU A 90 -5.13 0.62 4.12
N ILE A 91 -5.02 -0.47 4.90
CA ILE A 91 -4.18 -0.49 6.11
C ILE A 91 -2.72 -0.22 5.74
N SER A 92 -2.19 -0.91 4.72
CA SER A 92 -0.82 -0.69 4.25
C SER A 92 -0.58 0.75 3.79
N PHE A 93 -1.55 1.38 3.14
CA PHE A 93 -1.45 2.78 2.72
C PHE A 93 -1.28 3.73 3.91
N PHE A 94 -2.07 3.55 4.98
CA PHE A 94 -1.94 4.36 6.20
C PHE A 94 -0.64 4.10 6.95
N VAL A 95 -0.18 2.85 7.00
CA VAL A 95 1.12 2.49 7.61
C VAL A 95 2.26 3.15 6.85
N LEU A 96 2.23 3.15 5.51
CA LEU A 96 3.22 3.81 4.68
C LEU A 96 3.18 5.34 4.84
N ASP A 97 2.00 5.94 4.96
CA ASP A 97 1.87 7.38 5.25
C ASP A 97 2.45 7.75 6.62
N TYR A 98 2.21 6.90 7.62
CA TYR A 98 2.83 7.05 8.93
C TYR A 98 4.36 6.95 8.84
N LEU A 99 4.89 5.94 8.14
CA LEU A 99 6.33 5.77 7.95
C LEU A 99 6.97 6.97 7.22
N LYS A 100 6.28 7.51 6.21
CA LYS A 100 6.70 8.74 5.51
C LYS A 100 6.84 9.93 6.46
N LYS A 101 5.92 10.07 7.42
CA LYS A 101 5.97 11.14 8.44
C LYS A 101 7.12 10.92 9.43
N VAL A 102 7.43 9.68 9.79
CA VAL A 102 8.56 9.35 10.67
C VAL A 102 9.88 9.68 9.98
N ILE A 103 10.08 9.22 8.74
CA ILE A 103 11.31 9.49 7.96
C ILE A 103 11.56 10.99 7.76
N ARG A 104 10.50 11.81 7.63
CA ARG A 104 10.63 13.27 7.50
C ARG A 104 10.94 13.99 8.81
N LYS A 105 10.64 13.38 9.96
CA LYS A 105 10.85 13.97 11.29
C LYS A 105 12.27 13.71 11.79
N GLU A 106 12.85 12.57 11.43
CA GLU A 106 14.26 12.25 11.67
C GLU A 106 15.17 13.08 10.80
#